data_AF-A0A326GEK8-F1
#
_entry.id   AF-A0A326GEK8-F1
#
_cell.length_a   1.000
_cell.length_b   1.000
_cell.length_c   1.000
_cell.angle_alpha   90.00
_cell.angle_beta   90.00
_cell.angle_gamma   90.00
#
_symmetry.space_group_name_H-M   'P 1'
#
loop_
_entity.id
_entity.type
_entity.pdbx_description
1 polymer ?
#
loop_
_entity_poly.entity_id
_entity_poly.type
_entity_poly.pdbx_seq_one_letter_code
_entity_poly.pdbx_strand_id
1 'polypeptide(L)'
;MILPMLAACSQASSAGEAARDGSYATILEAPPYRPIGRLGPEPYTPTLNDKRRLFASSAEERYLPMLRRLKKGEMGNFGGIEWRWRGGAENGGLGTLTGIAYFLRDPQRSLRRYTTDTLFTAAKGDFSRVEQDAVTRHWAERIGRDIASEGFGNMSTPWLSIAIPRERFEALREQEGWAIPANLTLRFSEWAEPDLPAVAPEMADDIRYFPTSDRVAGPTPDLATFDAIVLRDGCFFIDEEGDDDPLAMFPIWTGIYRDGEGHMAFRSRHSQHQPRLARVGTRIQLGYRIGVADPPAELIAACGKYRAVLVKSLDQAAGYGGQWFDVNQYAERTGIDPAEAMRQANECLIAQEKVRADRRLRGNSSEPAMCPQTINVPPRPPGFEKEAAQ
;
A
#
# COMPACT_ATOMS: atom_id res chain seq x y z
N MET A 1 18.94 61.50 -42.68
CA MET A 1 18.07 61.18 -41.53
C MET A 1 17.90 59.68 -41.53
N ILE A 2 18.66 59.00 -40.67
CA ILE A 2 18.84 57.54 -40.64
C ILE A 2 18.10 57.04 -39.40
N LEU A 3 17.13 56.13 -39.58
CA LEU A 3 16.51 55.37 -38.48
C LEU A 3 17.21 54.01 -38.37
N PRO A 4 17.62 53.57 -37.17
CA PRO A 4 18.06 52.20 -36.95
C PRO A 4 16.86 51.31 -36.63
N MET A 5 16.74 50.18 -37.34
CA MET A 5 15.88 49.06 -36.95
C MET A 5 16.60 48.24 -35.86
N LEU A 6 15.98 48.13 -34.70
CA LEU A 6 16.34 47.17 -33.65
C LEU A 6 15.80 45.79 -34.07
N ALA A 7 16.69 44.86 -34.38
CA ALA A 7 16.38 43.45 -34.53
C ALA A 7 16.26 42.81 -33.14
N ALA A 8 15.06 42.34 -32.80
CA ALA A 8 14.83 41.51 -31.62
C ALA A 8 15.03 40.03 -32.01
N CYS A 9 16.11 39.41 -31.52
CA CYS A 9 16.31 37.97 -31.60
C CYS A 9 15.29 37.27 -30.69
N SER A 10 14.23 36.74 -31.26
CA SER A 10 13.36 35.74 -30.62
C SER A 10 13.89 34.36 -31.02
N GLN A 11 14.64 33.73 -30.11
CA GLN A 11 14.94 32.29 -30.22
C GLN A 11 13.68 31.53 -29.83
N ALA A 12 12.86 31.23 -30.84
CA ALA A 12 11.96 30.09 -30.77
C ALA A 12 12.85 28.83 -30.76
N SER A 13 13.01 28.21 -29.59
CA SER A 13 13.48 26.84 -29.52
C SER A 13 12.39 25.96 -30.12
N SER A 14 12.65 25.56 -31.36
CA SER A 14 11.93 24.54 -32.10
C SER A 14 11.66 23.33 -31.22
N ALA A 15 10.38 23.04 -30.99
CA ALA A 15 9.93 21.69 -30.71
C ALA A 15 10.36 20.83 -31.91
N GLY A 16 11.52 20.18 -31.76
CA GLY A 16 12.01 19.23 -32.71
C GLY A 16 11.10 18.00 -32.65
N GLU A 17 10.36 17.77 -33.72
CA GLU A 17 10.00 16.43 -34.17
C GLU A 17 11.30 15.62 -34.26
N ALA A 18 11.65 14.96 -33.15
CA ALA A 18 12.69 13.96 -33.15
C ALA A 18 12.17 12.81 -33.98
N ALA A 19 12.84 12.53 -35.09
CA ALA A 19 12.76 11.23 -35.74
C ALA A 19 12.96 10.18 -34.63
N ARG A 20 11.90 9.41 -34.34
CA ARG A 20 11.93 8.31 -33.38
C ARG A 20 12.81 7.22 -33.97
N ASP A 21 14.11 7.35 -33.75
CA ASP A 21 15.01 6.20 -33.78
C ASP A 21 14.44 5.20 -32.77
N GLY A 22 14.40 3.91 -33.09
CA GLY A 22 13.69 2.86 -32.33
C GLY A 22 14.25 2.58 -30.93
N SER A 23 14.81 3.57 -30.24
CA SER A 23 15.38 3.53 -28.90
C SER A 23 14.32 3.79 -27.84
N TYR A 24 14.26 2.92 -26.84
CA TYR A 24 13.41 3.09 -25.67
C TYR A 24 13.90 4.23 -24.75
N ALA A 25 13.03 4.67 -23.83
CA ALA A 25 13.34 5.79 -22.96
C ALA A 25 14.42 5.47 -21.92
N THR A 26 15.18 6.49 -21.54
CA THR A 26 16.14 6.47 -20.41
C THR A 26 15.84 7.66 -19.50
N ILE A 27 15.55 7.40 -18.23
CA ILE A 27 15.15 8.38 -17.22
C ILE A 27 15.92 8.08 -15.92
N LEU A 28 16.91 8.92 -15.60
CA LEU A 28 17.74 8.79 -14.40
C LEU A 28 17.28 9.71 -13.26
N GLU A 29 16.54 10.75 -13.60
CA GLU A 29 16.10 11.81 -12.69
C GLU A 29 14.75 12.37 -13.15
N ALA A 30 13.89 12.70 -12.20
CA ALA A 30 12.72 13.52 -12.41
C ALA A 30 12.51 14.43 -11.18
N PRO A 31 11.87 15.60 -11.34
CA PRO A 31 11.51 16.43 -10.20
C PRO A 31 10.45 15.71 -9.34
N PRO A 32 10.60 15.67 -8.01
CA PRO A 32 9.57 15.12 -7.13
C PRO A 32 8.30 15.96 -7.19
N TYR A 33 7.16 15.35 -6.89
CA TYR A 33 5.93 16.09 -6.60
C TYR A 33 6.14 16.97 -5.37
N ARG A 34 5.31 18.01 -5.25
CA ARG A 34 5.14 18.74 -3.99
C ARG A 34 4.85 17.75 -2.85
N PRO A 35 5.76 17.58 -1.87
CA PRO A 35 5.67 16.52 -0.86
C PRO A 35 4.39 16.59 -0.02
N ILE A 36 4.13 17.76 0.58
CA ILE A 36 2.99 18.03 1.44
C ILE A 36 1.97 18.83 0.62
N GLY A 37 0.88 18.16 0.22
CA GLY A 37 -0.22 18.78 -0.53
C GLY A 37 -1.24 19.50 0.35
N ARG A 38 -1.34 19.10 1.62
CA ARG A 38 -2.24 19.65 2.64
C ARG A 38 -1.68 19.39 4.03
N LEU A 39 -1.99 20.27 4.96
CA LEU A 39 -1.70 20.07 6.37
C LEU A 39 -2.75 19.18 7.03
N GLY A 40 -2.28 18.29 7.90
CA GLY A 40 -3.09 17.22 8.46
C GLY A 40 -2.97 15.91 7.67
N PRO A 41 -3.47 14.80 8.23
CA PRO A 41 -3.63 13.60 7.43
C PRO A 41 -4.50 13.93 6.22
N GLU A 42 -4.42 13.13 5.16
CA GLU A 42 -5.51 13.11 4.21
C GLU A 42 -6.84 13.08 5.00
N PRO A 43 -7.85 13.96 4.76
CA PRO A 43 -9.21 13.76 5.23
C PRO A 43 -9.67 12.40 4.79
N TYR A 44 -9.34 11.44 5.65
CA TYR A 44 -9.94 10.16 5.70
C TYR A 44 -11.34 10.42 6.16
N THR A 45 -12.23 10.51 5.18
CA THR A 45 -13.65 10.47 5.46
C THR A 45 -13.94 9.02 5.76
N PRO A 46 -14.18 8.64 7.04
CA PRO A 46 -14.33 7.24 7.39
C PRO A 46 -15.49 6.68 6.58
N THR A 47 -15.24 5.60 5.84
CA THR A 47 -16.28 4.92 5.10
C THR A 47 -17.33 4.39 6.08
N LEU A 48 -18.51 4.02 5.57
CA LEU A 48 -19.50 3.32 6.38
C LEU A 48 -18.89 2.08 7.07
N ASN A 49 -18.02 1.36 6.36
CA ASN A 49 -17.34 0.18 6.88
C ASN A 49 -16.39 0.54 8.05
N ASP A 50 -15.68 1.65 7.94
CA ASP A 50 -14.75 2.11 8.99
C ASP A 50 -15.48 2.50 10.26
N LYS A 51 -16.59 3.24 10.12
CA LYS A 51 -17.45 3.60 11.25
C LYS A 51 -18.04 2.35 11.91
N ARG A 52 -18.50 1.38 11.11
CA ARG A 52 -18.99 0.08 11.58
C ARG A 52 -17.90 -0.72 12.30
N ARG A 53 -16.66 -0.71 11.79
CA ARG A 53 -15.52 -1.38 12.42
C ARG A 53 -15.21 -0.76 13.78
N LEU A 54 -15.10 0.56 13.87
CA LEU A 54 -14.87 1.27 15.14
C LEU A 54 -15.96 0.99 16.17
N PHE A 55 -17.23 1.02 15.75
CA PHE A 55 -18.35 0.68 16.62
C PHE A 55 -18.27 -0.77 17.11
N ALA A 56 -17.99 -1.72 16.20
CA ALA A 56 -17.86 -3.14 16.54
C ALA A 56 -16.68 -3.38 17.52
N SER A 57 -15.55 -2.69 17.35
CA SER A 57 -14.43 -2.74 18.30
C SER A 57 -14.83 -2.25 19.69
N SER A 58 -15.54 -1.12 19.78
CA SER A 58 -16.04 -0.62 21.07
C SER A 58 -17.04 -1.57 21.72
N ALA A 59 -17.92 -2.20 20.93
CA ALA A 59 -18.81 -3.24 21.43
C ALA A 59 -18.01 -4.45 21.95
N GLU A 60 -17.02 -4.92 21.20
CA GLU A 60 -16.18 -6.04 21.61
C GLU A 60 -15.42 -5.77 22.92
N GLU A 61 -14.86 -4.58 23.09
CA GLU A 61 -14.22 -4.15 24.35
C GLU A 61 -15.20 -4.20 25.53
N ARG A 62 -16.41 -3.69 25.35
CA ARG A 62 -17.46 -3.71 26.38
C ARG A 62 -17.84 -5.13 26.80
N TYR A 63 -17.91 -6.06 25.85
CA TYR A 63 -18.33 -7.44 26.10
C TYR A 63 -17.17 -8.40 26.36
N LEU A 64 -15.92 -7.94 26.31
CA LEU A 64 -14.72 -8.74 26.46
C LEU A 64 -14.72 -9.66 27.69
N PRO A 65 -15.20 -9.25 28.89
CA PRO A 65 -15.29 -10.16 30.04
C PRO A 65 -16.19 -11.37 29.79
N MET A 66 -17.34 -11.15 29.14
CA MET A 66 -18.28 -12.22 28.80
C MET A 66 -17.68 -13.15 27.73
N LEU A 67 -17.02 -12.60 26.71
CA LEU A 67 -16.33 -13.37 25.66
C LEU A 67 -15.21 -14.25 26.23
N ARG A 68 -14.44 -13.73 27.20
CA ARG A 68 -13.42 -14.51 27.91
C ARG A 68 -14.02 -15.68 28.68
N ARG A 69 -15.17 -15.49 29.35
CA ARG A 69 -15.89 -16.58 30.05
C ARG A 69 -16.43 -17.63 29.08
N LEU A 70 -17.01 -17.20 27.95
CA LEU A 70 -17.46 -18.10 26.87
C LEU A 70 -16.30 -18.94 26.36
N LYS A 71 -15.20 -18.30 25.94
CA LYS A 71 -14.01 -18.99 25.40
C LYS A 71 -13.46 -20.04 26.37
N LYS A 72 -13.46 -19.75 27.68
CA LYS A 72 -12.99 -20.69 28.71
C LYS A 72 -13.99 -21.81 29.00
N GLY A 73 -15.27 -21.47 29.17
CA GLY A 73 -16.30 -22.43 29.61
C GLY A 73 -16.87 -23.31 28.50
N GLU A 74 -16.68 -22.92 27.25
CA GLU A 74 -17.17 -23.64 26.06
C GLU A 74 -16.00 -24.11 25.18
N MET A 75 -14.88 -24.50 25.81
CA MET A 75 -13.71 -24.96 25.09
C MET A 75 -14.04 -26.17 24.19
N GLY A 76 -13.69 -26.09 22.91
CA GLY A 76 -14.06 -27.10 21.91
C GLY A 76 -15.55 -27.10 21.53
N ASN A 77 -16.34 -26.13 21.99
CA ASN A 77 -17.72 -25.91 21.58
C ASN A 77 -17.94 -24.53 20.97
N PHE A 78 -17.30 -23.48 21.48
CA PHE A 78 -17.46 -22.09 21.02
C PHE A 78 -16.40 -21.68 19.99
N GLY A 79 -16.86 -21.04 18.91
CA GLY A 79 -16.05 -20.70 17.73
C GLY A 79 -15.55 -19.26 17.64
N GLY A 80 -16.18 -18.36 18.38
CA GLY A 80 -15.99 -16.91 18.28
C GLY A 80 -17.30 -16.18 17.94
N ILE A 81 -17.19 -14.87 17.72
CA ILE A 81 -18.32 -14.00 17.38
C ILE A 81 -18.09 -13.36 16.01
N GLU A 82 -19.11 -13.44 15.16
CA GLU A 82 -19.20 -12.63 13.95
C GLU A 82 -20.09 -11.42 14.23
N TRP A 83 -19.56 -10.23 13.95
CA TRP A 83 -20.33 -8.99 13.99
C TRP A 83 -21.04 -8.79 12.66
N ARG A 84 -22.36 -8.94 12.65
CA ARG A 84 -23.17 -8.75 11.45
C ARG A 84 -23.94 -7.44 11.50
N TRP A 85 -23.82 -6.68 10.42
CA TRP A 85 -24.55 -5.43 10.24
C TRP A 85 -25.76 -5.63 9.33
N ARG A 86 -26.90 -5.08 9.74
CA ARG A 86 -28.05 -4.87 8.86
C ARG A 86 -28.18 -3.37 8.59
N GLY A 87 -28.34 -2.96 7.33
CA GLY A 87 -28.56 -1.55 6.98
C GLY A 87 -29.83 -1.00 7.63
N GLY A 88 -29.85 0.29 7.94
CA GLY A 88 -30.97 0.96 8.59
C GLY A 88 -30.58 2.35 9.11
N ALA A 89 -31.58 3.11 9.57
CA ALA A 89 -31.38 4.48 10.07
C ALA A 89 -30.81 4.51 11.50
N GLU A 90 -30.78 3.36 12.20
CA GLU A 90 -30.29 3.22 13.56
C GLU A 90 -28.79 3.52 13.69
N ASN A 91 -28.35 3.83 14.92
CA ASN A 91 -26.95 4.16 15.23
C ASN A 91 -26.36 5.26 14.33
N GLY A 92 -27.17 6.27 14.00
CA GLY A 92 -26.73 7.37 13.12
C GLY A 92 -26.53 6.96 11.67
N GLY A 93 -27.36 6.03 11.16
CA GLY A 93 -27.28 5.52 9.78
C GLY A 93 -26.27 4.38 9.58
N LEU A 94 -25.67 3.86 10.66
CA LEU A 94 -24.82 2.67 10.60
C LEU A 94 -25.64 1.38 10.44
N GLY A 95 -26.90 1.41 10.87
CA GLY A 95 -27.81 0.28 10.93
C GLY A 95 -27.67 -0.50 12.23
N THR A 96 -28.24 -1.70 12.28
CA THR A 96 -28.25 -2.54 13.49
C THR A 96 -27.07 -3.51 13.49
N LEU A 97 -26.40 -3.63 14.65
CA LEU A 97 -25.36 -4.62 14.89
C LEU A 97 -25.95 -5.84 15.61
N THR A 98 -25.55 -7.04 15.22
CA THR A 98 -25.83 -8.28 15.95
C THR A 98 -24.54 -9.08 16.09
N GLY A 99 -24.24 -9.53 17.31
CA GLY A 99 -23.16 -10.46 17.58
C GLY A 99 -23.65 -11.89 17.43
N ILE A 100 -23.17 -12.62 16.43
CA ILE A 100 -23.53 -14.02 16.22
C ILE A 100 -22.46 -14.89 16.86
N ALA A 101 -22.80 -15.52 17.98
CA ALA A 101 -21.94 -16.46 18.69
C ALA A 101 -22.14 -17.87 18.15
N TYR A 102 -21.07 -18.48 17.63
CA TYR A 102 -21.14 -19.80 17.01
C TYR A 102 -20.76 -20.92 17.96
N PHE A 103 -21.54 -22.00 17.94
CA PHE A 103 -21.32 -23.20 18.75
C PHE A 103 -21.51 -24.48 17.94
N LEU A 104 -20.73 -25.53 18.22
CA LEU A 104 -20.93 -26.85 17.60
C LEU A 104 -22.16 -27.57 18.15
N ARG A 105 -22.44 -27.37 19.45
CA ARG A 105 -23.46 -28.08 20.21
C ARG A 105 -24.31 -27.09 21.02
N ASP A 106 -25.62 -27.31 20.99
CA ASP A 106 -26.64 -26.59 21.77
C ASP A 106 -26.43 -25.07 21.84
N PRO A 107 -26.43 -24.35 20.69
CA PRO A 107 -26.02 -22.94 20.62
C PRO A 107 -26.82 -22.03 21.56
N GLN A 108 -28.15 -22.13 21.53
CA GLN A 108 -29.04 -21.30 22.34
C GLN A 108 -28.86 -21.55 23.84
N ARG A 109 -28.73 -22.82 24.24
CA ARG A 109 -28.50 -23.19 25.65
C ARG A 109 -27.13 -22.70 26.12
N SER A 110 -26.11 -22.86 25.30
CA SER A 110 -24.74 -22.45 25.58
C SER A 110 -24.67 -20.94 25.81
N LEU A 111 -25.18 -20.12 24.87
CA LEU A 111 -25.13 -18.66 24.98
C LEU A 111 -25.89 -18.12 26.20
N ARG A 112 -27.10 -18.65 26.49
CA ARG A 112 -27.93 -18.21 27.62
C ARG A 112 -27.29 -18.36 28.98
N ARG A 113 -26.26 -19.22 29.13
CA ARG A 113 -25.47 -19.33 30.37
C ARG A 113 -24.60 -18.11 30.64
N TYR A 114 -24.30 -17.31 29.62
CA TYR A 114 -23.32 -16.22 29.70
C TYR A 114 -23.91 -14.83 29.49
N THR A 115 -25.04 -14.72 28.76
CA THR A 115 -25.72 -13.46 28.52
C THR A 115 -27.20 -13.66 28.18
N THR A 116 -28.02 -12.69 28.56
CA THR A 116 -29.42 -12.51 28.12
C THR A 116 -29.59 -11.30 27.21
N ASP A 117 -28.49 -10.61 26.89
CA ASP A 117 -28.47 -9.42 26.04
C ASP A 117 -28.91 -9.78 24.61
N THR A 118 -29.94 -9.10 24.12
CA THR A 118 -30.53 -9.29 22.79
C THR A 118 -29.61 -8.89 21.64
N LEU A 119 -28.51 -8.19 21.93
CA LEU A 119 -27.45 -7.94 20.95
C LEU A 119 -26.86 -9.25 20.39
N PHE A 120 -26.86 -10.31 21.20
CA PHE A 120 -26.26 -11.59 20.84
C PHE A 120 -27.30 -12.61 20.41
N THR A 121 -26.96 -13.35 19.37
CA THR A 121 -27.70 -14.53 18.94
C THR A 121 -26.74 -15.70 18.85
N ALA A 122 -27.27 -16.91 19.07
CA ALA A 122 -26.48 -18.11 18.94
C ALA A 122 -26.76 -18.81 17.61
N ALA A 123 -25.71 -19.22 16.91
CA ALA A 123 -25.77 -19.99 15.68
C ALA A 123 -25.04 -21.33 15.83
N LYS A 124 -25.49 -22.35 15.09
CA LYS A 124 -24.78 -23.62 15.00
C LYS A 124 -23.63 -23.46 14.00
N GLY A 125 -22.43 -23.85 14.41
CA GLY A 125 -21.28 -23.98 13.52
C GLY A 125 -21.32 -25.32 12.79
N ASP A 126 -20.85 -25.32 11.55
CA ASP A 126 -20.80 -26.51 10.69
C ASP A 126 -19.44 -27.23 10.80
N PHE A 127 -18.40 -26.52 11.24
CA PHE A 127 -17.03 -27.05 11.32
C PHE A 127 -16.39 -26.73 12.67
N SER A 128 -15.77 -27.73 13.28
CA SER A 128 -14.79 -27.50 14.35
C SER A 128 -13.54 -26.80 13.80
N ARG A 129 -12.77 -26.17 14.69
CA ARG A 129 -11.50 -25.53 14.30
C ARG A 129 -10.49 -26.52 13.70
N VAL A 130 -10.49 -27.76 14.20
CA VAL A 130 -9.61 -28.83 13.70
C VAL A 130 -10.01 -29.24 12.28
N GLU A 131 -11.31 -29.36 12.01
CA GLU A 131 -11.80 -29.67 10.66
C GLU A 131 -11.54 -28.53 9.67
N GLN A 132 -11.71 -27.27 10.11
CA GLN A 132 -11.36 -26.12 9.28
C GLN A 132 -9.88 -26.15 8.88
N ASP A 133 -8.96 -26.36 9.84
CA ASP A 133 -7.52 -26.44 9.57
C ASP A 133 -7.15 -27.60 8.67
N ALA A 134 -7.70 -28.79 8.91
CA ALA A 134 -7.43 -29.93 8.06
C ALA A 134 -7.80 -29.64 6.59
N VAL A 135 -8.96 -29.02 6.34
CA VAL A 135 -9.43 -28.71 4.98
C VAL A 135 -8.62 -27.57 4.35
N THR A 136 -8.45 -26.44 5.04
CA THR A 136 -7.76 -25.28 4.46
C THR A 136 -6.28 -25.55 4.23
N ARG A 137 -5.60 -26.19 5.19
CA ARG A 137 -4.18 -26.53 5.09
C ARG A 137 -3.91 -27.45 3.91
N HIS A 138 -4.70 -28.52 3.79
CA HIS A 138 -4.59 -29.48 2.70
C HIS A 138 -4.71 -28.79 1.33
N TRP A 139 -5.72 -27.93 1.16
CA TRP A 139 -5.93 -27.24 -0.11
C TRP A 139 -4.91 -26.13 -0.38
N ALA A 140 -4.49 -25.37 0.64
CA ALA A 140 -3.43 -24.37 0.51
C ALA A 140 -2.11 -25.01 0.08
N GLU A 141 -1.75 -26.18 0.63
CA GLU A 141 -0.56 -26.94 0.22
C GLU A 141 -0.69 -27.50 -1.20
N ARG A 142 -1.86 -28.02 -1.55
CA ARG A 142 -2.12 -28.55 -2.90
C ARG A 142 -2.07 -27.48 -3.98
N ILE A 143 -2.58 -26.29 -3.70
CA ILE A 143 -2.61 -25.15 -4.63
C ILE A 143 -1.25 -24.44 -4.69
N GLY A 144 -0.53 -24.41 -3.57
CA GLY A 144 0.66 -23.58 -3.38
C GLY A 144 0.39 -22.47 -2.37
N ARG A 145 1.18 -22.41 -1.30
CA ARG A 145 1.02 -21.45 -0.19
C ARG A 145 1.35 -20.00 -0.60
N ASP A 146 1.98 -19.82 -1.76
CA ASP A 146 2.23 -18.56 -2.43
C ASP A 146 1.01 -18.04 -3.21
N ILE A 147 0.05 -18.91 -3.52
CA ILE A 147 -1.20 -18.59 -4.24
C ILE A 147 -2.40 -18.57 -3.28
N ALA A 148 -2.48 -19.54 -2.36
CA ALA A 148 -3.61 -19.70 -1.45
C ALA A 148 -3.17 -19.72 0.01
N SER A 149 -3.82 -18.91 0.85
CA SER A 149 -3.59 -18.89 2.30
C SER A 149 -4.83 -19.27 3.09
N GLU A 150 -4.62 -19.96 4.22
CA GLU A 150 -5.69 -20.49 5.05
C GLU A 150 -6.49 -19.38 5.75
N GLY A 151 -7.81 -19.53 5.74
CA GLY A 151 -8.74 -18.62 6.39
C GLY A 151 -9.76 -19.34 7.27
N PHE A 152 -9.94 -18.86 8.49
CA PHE A 152 -10.75 -19.54 9.50
C PHE A 152 -11.90 -18.68 10.02
N GLY A 153 -13.12 -19.16 9.82
CA GLY A 153 -14.32 -18.51 10.37
C GLY A 153 -14.57 -18.88 11.83
N ASN A 154 -15.54 -18.22 12.45
CA ASN A 154 -16.00 -18.58 13.80
C ASN A 154 -16.81 -19.89 13.76
N MET A 155 -16.18 -21.03 13.43
CA MET A 155 -16.86 -22.32 13.15
C MET A 155 -17.83 -22.32 11.95
N SER A 156 -17.77 -21.30 11.10
CA SER A 156 -18.45 -21.25 9.80
C SER A 156 -17.65 -21.99 8.72
N THR A 157 -18.12 -21.95 7.47
CA THR A 157 -17.40 -22.50 6.31
C THR A 157 -15.96 -21.96 6.25
N PRO A 158 -14.94 -22.84 6.16
CA PRO A 158 -13.56 -22.42 5.95
C PRO A 158 -13.39 -21.68 4.62
N TRP A 159 -12.35 -20.87 4.50
CA TRP A 159 -12.01 -20.23 3.23
C TRP A 159 -10.53 -20.27 2.91
N LEU A 160 -10.21 -20.09 1.62
CA LEU A 160 -8.88 -19.75 1.14
C LEU A 160 -8.88 -18.31 0.64
N SER A 161 -7.85 -17.55 1.01
CA SER A 161 -7.59 -16.25 0.40
C SER A 161 -6.66 -16.46 -0.79
N ILE A 162 -7.10 -16.08 -1.98
CA ILE A 162 -6.42 -16.31 -3.24
C ILE A 162 -5.70 -15.03 -3.67
N ALA A 163 -4.38 -15.15 -3.89
CA ALA A 163 -3.50 -14.02 -4.20
C ALA A 163 -3.41 -13.69 -5.70
N ILE A 164 -3.94 -14.55 -6.57
CA ILE A 164 -3.94 -14.37 -8.03
C ILE A 164 -5.33 -13.95 -8.54
N PRO A 165 -5.42 -13.36 -9.76
CA PRO A 165 -6.72 -13.05 -10.37
C PRO A 165 -7.61 -14.28 -10.51
N ARG A 166 -8.94 -14.10 -10.45
CA ARG A 166 -9.91 -15.20 -10.55
C ARG A 166 -9.77 -15.99 -11.83
N GLU A 167 -9.73 -15.32 -12.98
CA GLU A 167 -9.62 -15.97 -14.29
C GLU A 167 -8.40 -16.92 -14.34
N ARG A 168 -7.26 -16.46 -13.83
CA ARG A 168 -6.05 -17.28 -13.77
C ARG A 168 -6.20 -18.48 -12.82
N PHE A 169 -6.83 -18.28 -11.67
CA PHE A 169 -7.08 -19.37 -10.73
C PHE A 169 -7.99 -20.44 -11.34
N GLU A 170 -9.05 -20.04 -12.05
CA GLU A 170 -9.95 -20.98 -12.72
C GLU A 170 -9.23 -21.76 -13.82
N ALA A 171 -8.36 -21.12 -14.61
CA ALA A 171 -7.52 -21.81 -15.59
C ALA A 171 -6.56 -22.84 -14.96
N LEU A 172 -5.90 -22.49 -13.85
CA LEU A 172 -5.08 -23.42 -13.06
C LEU A 172 -5.91 -24.59 -12.52
N ARG A 173 -7.11 -24.31 -11.99
CA ARG A 173 -8.03 -25.32 -11.47
C ARG A 173 -8.42 -26.33 -12.54
N GLU A 174 -8.71 -25.86 -13.76
CA GLU A 174 -9.05 -26.71 -14.90
C GLU A 174 -7.85 -27.53 -15.38
N GLN A 175 -6.69 -26.90 -15.54
CA GLN A 175 -5.45 -27.56 -15.94
C GLN A 175 -5.07 -28.69 -14.99
N GLU A 176 -5.18 -28.46 -13.68
CA GLU A 176 -4.78 -29.41 -12.64
C GLU A 176 -5.92 -30.36 -12.22
N GLY A 177 -7.12 -30.21 -12.79
CA GLY A 177 -8.28 -31.03 -12.46
C GLY A 177 -8.71 -30.96 -11.00
N TRP A 178 -8.57 -29.79 -10.36
CA TRP A 178 -8.86 -29.61 -8.94
C TRP A 178 -10.38 -29.58 -8.67
N ALA A 179 -10.88 -30.62 -8.00
CA ALA A 179 -12.25 -30.68 -7.50
C ALA A 179 -12.37 -29.99 -6.12
N ILE A 180 -12.41 -28.66 -6.12
CA ILE A 180 -12.52 -27.86 -4.89
C ILE A 180 -13.88 -28.14 -4.20
N PRO A 181 -13.91 -28.49 -2.90
CA PRO A 181 -15.16 -28.81 -2.20
C PRO A 181 -16.10 -27.61 -2.13
N ALA A 182 -17.41 -27.85 -2.29
CA ALA A 182 -18.42 -26.80 -2.18
C ALA A 182 -18.48 -26.14 -0.79
N ASN A 183 -17.99 -26.85 0.24
CA ASN A 183 -17.87 -26.36 1.60
C ASN A 183 -16.52 -25.68 1.91
N LEU A 184 -15.78 -25.25 0.87
CA LEU A 184 -14.59 -24.42 0.98
C LEU A 184 -14.80 -23.13 0.17
N THR A 185 -14.87 -21.99 0.86
CA THR A 185 -15.06 -20.69 0.19
C THR A 185 -13.76 -20.19 -0.41
N LEU A 186 -13.79 -19.67 -1.64
CA LEU A 186 -12.64 -19.00 -2.25
C LEU A 186 -12.84 -17.48 -2.18
N ARG A 187 -11.91 -16.77 -1.54
CA ARG A 187 -11.94 -15.30 -1.44
C ARG A 187 -10.81 -14.72 -2.28
N PHE A 188 -11.19 -13.99 -3.31
CA PHE A 188 -10.25 -13.30 -4.17
C PHE A 188 -10.03 -11.88 -3.65
N SER A 189 -8.78 -11.44 -3.62
CA SER A 189 -8.46 -10.06 -3.28
C SER A 189 -8.87 -9.15 -4.43
N GLU A 190 -9.61 -8.07 -4.15
CA GLU A 190 -9.88 -7.02 -5.13
C GLU A 190 -8.57 -6.45 -5.71
N TRP A 191 -7.51 -6.40 -4.90
CA TRP A 191 -6.19 -5.92 -5.32
C TRP A 191 -5.49 -6.82 -6.33
N ALA A 192 -5.96 -8.07 -6.50
CA ALA A 192 -5.49 -9.00 -7.52
C ALA A 192 -6.16 -8.78 -8.88
N GLU A 193 -7.22 -7.97 -8.96
CA GLU A 193 -8.05 -7.78 -10.16
C GLU A 193 -8.04 -6.31 -10.62
N PRO A 194 -6.89 -5.78 -11.08
CA PRO A 194 -6.79 -4.40 -11.56
C PRO A 194 -7.63 -4.16 -12.82
N ASP A 195 -8.33 -3.02 -12.88
CA ASP A 195 -9.21 -2.62 -14.00
C ASP A 195 -8.53 -1.69 -15.02
N LEU A 196 -7.32 -1.22 -14.74
CA LEU A 196 -6.49 -0.44 -15.66
C LEU A 196 -5.29 -1.25 -16.19
N PRO A 197 -4.81 -0.94 -17.42
CA PRO A 197 -3.63 -1.58 -17.97
C PRO A 197 -2.37 -1.20 -17.20
N ALA A 198 -1.42 -2.14 -17.14
CA ALA A 198 -0.14 -1.94 -16.47
C ALA A 198 0.69 -0.81 -17.11
N VAL A 199 0.71 -0.75 -18.44
CA VAL A 199 1.30 0.35 -19.20
C VAL A 199 0.18 1.13 -19.88
N ALA A 200 0.10 2.43 -19.62
CA ALA A 200 -0.84 3.29 -20.34
C ALA A 200 -0.46 3.35 -21.84
N PRO A 201 -1.43 3.41 -22.76
CA PRO A 201 -1.15 3.34 -24.21
C PRO A 201 -0.09 4.33 -24.69
N GLU A 202 -0.08 5.54 -24.13
CA GLU A 202 0.88 6.61 -24.46
C GLU A 202 2.32 6.33 -24.03
N MET A 203 2.55 5.31 -23.21
CA MET A 203 3.87 4.90 -22.70
C MET A 203 4.42 3.66 -23.40
N ALA A 204 3.65 3.02 -24.29
CA ALA A 204 4.01 1.74 -24.88
C ALA A 204 5.32 1.80 -25.69
N ASP A 205 5.57 2.91 -26.38
CA ASP A 205 6.79 3.10 -27.19
C ASP A 205 8.03 3.41 -26.32
N ASP A 206 7.84 3.87 -25.08
CA ASP A 206 8.93 4.29 -24.19
C ASP A 206 9.50 3.11 -23.37
N ILE A 207 8.73 2.04 -23.21
CA ILE A 207 9.00 0.96 -22.26
C ILE A 207 9.17 -0.37 -22.99
N ARG A 208 10.31 -1.01 -22.75
CA ARG A 208 10.61 -2.32 -23.34
C ARG A 208 9.86 -3.44 -22.63
N TYR A 209 9.87 -3.40 -21.29
CA TYR A 209 9.12 -4.34 -20.47
C TYR A 209 8.75 -3.72 -19.14
N PHE A 210 7.48 -3.85 -18.74
CA PHE A 210 7.00 -3.41 -17.44
C PHE A 210 6.74 -4.63 -16.54
N PRO A 211 7.68 -4.98 -15.66
CA PRO A 211 7.59 -6.21 -14.87
C PRO A 211 6.65 -6.09 -13.68
N THR A 212 5.44 -6.61 -13.80
CA THR A 212 4.52 -6.75 -12.68
C THR A 212 4.56 -8.15 -12.09
N SER A 213 4.47 -8.23 -10.77
CA SER A 213 4.10 -9.43 -10.05
C SER A 213 2.76 -9.95 -10.57
N ASP A 214 2.68 -11.26 -10.63
CA ASP A 214 1.55 -12.00 -11.17
C ASP A 214 0.52 -12.37 -10.08
N ARG A 215 0.79 -11.90 -8.85
CA ARG A 215 0.03 -12.11 -7.61
C ARG A 215 0.18 -10.93 -6.65
N VAL A 216 -0.78 -10.83 -5.72
CA VAL A 216 -0.71 -9.91 -4.59
C VAL A 216 0.39 -10.36 -3.62
N ALA A 217 1.10 -9.39 -3.07
CA ALA A 217 2.08 -9.61 -2.03
C ALA A 217 1.44 -10.32 -0.81
N GLY A 218 2.08 -11.39 -0.34
CA GLY A 218 1.80 -11.92 1.00
C GLY A 218 2.16 -10.91 2.11
N PRO A 219 1.83 -11.22 3.37
CA PRO A 219 2.18 -10.36 4.50
C PRO A 219 3.70 -10.14 4.54
N THR A 220 4.11 -8.87 4.59
CA THR A 220 5.51 -8.47 4.67
C THR A 220 5.77 -7.70 5.97
N PRO A 221 7.00 -7.74 6.51
CA PRO A 221 7.37 -6.87 7.61
C PRO A 221 7.15 -5.39 7.24
N ASP A 222 6.74 -4.58 8.21
CA ASP A 222 6.65 -3.12 8.07
C ASP A 222 8.06 -2.50 8.07
N LEU A 223 8.73 -2.61 6.92
CA LEU A 223 10.05 -2.04 6.68
C LEU A 223 9.96 -0.99 5.57
N ALA A 224 10.56 0.18 5.81
CA ALA A 224 10.68 1.23 4.81
C ALA A 224 12.12 1.30 4.31
N THR A 225 12.33 0.87 3.06
CA THR A 225 13.59 1.07 2.34
C THR A 225 13.40 2.19 1.31
N PHE A 226 14.49 2.85 0.90
CA PHE A 226 14.40 4.05 0.07
C PHE A 226 15.50 4.11 -0.98
N ASP A 227 15.14 4.07 -2.25
CA ASP A 227 16.05 4.25 -3.39
C ASP A 227 15.28 4.84 -4.58
N ALA A 228 15.98 5.24 -5.64
CA ALA A 228 15.32 5.66 -6.87
C ALA A 228 15.00 4.43 -7.74
N ILE A 229 13.88 4.49 -8.45
CA ILE A 229 13.65 3.59 -9.59
C ILE A 229 13.90 4.39 -10.86
N VAL A 230 14.88 3.96 -11.64
CA VAL A 230 15.28 4.61 -12.90
C VAL A 230 14.89 3.74 -14.09
N LEU A 231 14.81 4.36 -15.26
CA LEU A 231 14.61 3.68 -16.53
C LEU A 231 15.90 3.76 -17.34
N ARG A 232 16.39 2.63 -17.84
CA ARG A 232 17.54 2.55 -18.75
C ARG A 232 17.15 1.67 -19.93
N ASP A 233 17.14 2.22 -21.14
CA ASP A 233 16.74 1.51 -22.37
C ASP A 233 15.38 0.77 -22.22
N GLY A 234 14.39 1.46 -21.64
CA GLY A 234 13.04 0.92 -21.45
C GLY A 234 12.90 -0.13 -20.35
N CYS A 235 13.93 -0.37 -19.54
CA CYS A 235 13.96 -1.33 -18.45
C CYS A 235 14.14 -0.63 -17.09
N PHE A 236 13.42 -1.12 -16.07
CA PHE A 236 13.38 -0.49 -14.74
C PHE A 236 14.42 -1.08 -13.81
N PHE A 237 15.23 -0.21 -13.19
CA PHE A 237 16.26 -0.59 -12.24
C PHE A 237 16.03 0.11 -10.90
N ILE A 238 16.33 -0.58 -9.80
CA ILE A 238 16.52 0.08 -8.51
C ILE A 238 17.93 0.63 -8.53
N ASP A 239 18.07 1.96 -8.48
CA ASP A 239 19.36 2.65 -8.46
C ASP A 239 19.85 2.69 -7.01
N GLU A 240 20.61 1.66 -6.64
CA GLU A 240 21.17 1.47 -5.31
C GLU A 240 22.67 1.77 -5.28
N GLU A 241 23.28 1.79 -4.09
CA GLU A 241 24.71 2.05 -3.98
C GLU A 241 25.52 0.83 -4.46
N GLY A 242 26.31 1.00 -5.53
CA GLY A 242 27.14 -0.04 -6.12
C GLY A 242 27.04 -0.07 -7.64
N ASP A 243 27.60 -1.12 -8.25
CA ASP A 243 27.63 -1.30 -9.72
C ASP A 243 26.66 -2.41 -10.21
N ASP A 244 25.84 -3.00 -9.33
CA ASP A 244 24.96 -4.15 -9.62
C ASP A 244 23.48 -3.84 -9.31
N ASP A 245 22.96 -2.81 -9.96
CA ASP A 245 21.56 -2.42 -9.83
C ASP A 245 20.62 -3.55 -10.29
N PRO A 246 19.67 -3.98 -9.44
CA PRO A 246 18.72 -5.02 -9.81
C PRO A 246 17.59 -4.45 -10.68
N LEU A 247 17.00 -5.32 -11.50
CA LEU A 247 15.73 -5.04 -12.15
C LEU A 247 14.64 -4.89 -11.10
N ALA A 248 13.90 -3.79 -11.17
CA ALA A 248 12.74 -3.56 -10.31
C ALA A 248 11.54 -4.35 -10.86
N MET A 249 10.86 -5.11 -10.01
CA MET A 249 9.53 -5.68 -10.28
C MET A 249 8.49 -5.01 -9.39
N PHE A 250 7.30 -4.79 -9.92
CA PHE A 250 6.24 -4.01 -9.27
C PHE A 250 5.08 -4.89 -8.78
N PRO A 251 4.36 -4.49 -7.73
CA PRO A 251 3.12 -5.16 -7.35
C PRO A 251 2.10 -5.23 -8.50
N ILE A 252 1.23 -6.26 -8.50
CA ILE A 252 0.24 -6.47 -9.57
C ILE A 252 -0.69 -5.27 -9.78
N TRP A 253 -0.96 -4.52 -8.72
CA TRP A 253 -1.82 -3.33 -8.73
C TRP A 253 -1.12 -2.08 -9.24
N THR A 254 0.18 -2.11 -9.52
CA THR A 254 0.94 -0.95 -10.02
C THR A 254 0.91 -0.88 -11.53
N GLY A 255 0.70 0.32 -12.06
CA GLY A 255 0.91 0.64 -13.47
C GLY A 255 1.76 1.91 -13.64
N ILE A 256 1.96 2.30 -14.89
CA ILE A 256 2.75 3.45 -15.29
C ILE A 256 1.98 4.29 -16.32
N TYR A 257 2.10 5.61 -16.22
CA TYR A 257 1.47 6.58 -17.11
C TYR A 257 2.28 7.87 -17.21
N ARG A 258 1.85 8.79 -18.08
CA ARG A 258 2.37 10.16 -18.12
C ARG A 258 1.52 11.07 -17.25
N ASP A 259 2.12 11.71 -16.27
CA ASP A 259 1.41 12.62 -15.38
C ASP A 259 1.07 13.96 -16.07
N GLY A 260 0.30 14.81 -15.37
CA GLY A 260 -0.13 16.11 -15.89
C GLY A 260 1.00 17.12 -16.15
N GLU A 261 2.22 16.85 -15.68
CA GLU A 261 3.42 17.65 -15.96
C GLU A 261 4.30 17.00 -17.05
N GLY A 262 3.87 15.89 -17.65
CA GLY A 262 4.56 15.21 -18.74
C GLY A 262 5.59 14.16 -18.29
N HIS A 263 5.72 13.88 -16.99
CA HIS A 263 6.71 12.94 -16.45
C HIS A 263 6.16 11.50 -16.39
N MET A 264 7.04 10.51 -16.52
CA MET A 264 6.69 9.11 -16.30
C MET A 264 6.48 8.86 -14.80
N ALA A 265 5.27 8.45 -14.43
CA ALA A 265 4.87 8.26 -13.04
C ALA A 265 4.18 6.91 -12.81
N PHE A 266 4.36 6.37 -11.61
CA PHE A 266 3.62 5.20 -11.16
C PHE A 266 2.17 5.59 -10.86
N ARG A 267 1.26 4.65 -11.06
CA ARG A 267 -0.16 4.77 -10.67
C ARG A 267 -0.68 3.47 -10.09
N SER A 268 -1.77 3.56 -9.35
CA SER A 268 -2.60 2.40 -9.08
C SER A 268 -3.37 2.00 -10.34
N ARG A 269 -3.50 0.69 -10.55
CA ARG A 269 -4.32 0.10 -11.61
C ARG A 269 -5.77 -0.13 -11.20
N HIS A 270 -6.17 0.40 -10.05
CA HIS A 270 -7.55 0.40 -9.56
C HIS A 270 -8.16 1.78 -9.77
N SER A 271 -9.08 1.95 -10.72
CA SER A 271 -9.61 3.25 -11.13
C SER A 271 -10.25 4.05 -9.97
N GLN A 272 -10.82 3.36 -8.98
CA GLN A 272 -11.44 3.96 -7.80
C GLN A 272 -10.45 4.31 -6.68
N HIS A 273 -9.19 3.89 -6.80
CA HIS A 273 -8.14 4.17 -5.83
C HIS A 273 -6.92 4.70 -6.55
N GLN A 274 -6.80 6.02 -6.65
CA GLN A 274 -5.74 6.71 -7.40
C GLN A 274 -4.86 7.55 -6.46
N PRO A 275 -4.06 6.90 -5.58
CA PRO A 275 -3.07 7.63 -4.79
C PRO A 275 -2.01 8.22 -5.73
N ARG A 276 -1.43 9.35 -5.32
CA ARG A 276 -0.32 9.96 -6.05
C ARG A 276 0.99 9.25 -5.67
N LEU A 277 1.36 8.25 -6.45
CA LEU A 277 2.64 7.53 -6.34
C LEU A 277 3.78 8.35 -6.94
N ALA A 278 5.02 7.91 -6.73
CA ALA A 278 6.23 8.61 -7.17
C ALA A 278 6.41 8.65 -8.71
N ARG A 279 7.32 9.52 -9.15
CA ARG A 279 7.83 9.55 -10.54
C ARG A 279 9.04 8.64 -10.70
N VAL A 280 9.22 8.09 -11.90
CA VAL A 280 10.47 7.42 -12.28
C VAL A 280 11.61 8.43 -12.22
N GLY A 281 12.73 8.06 -11.60
CA GLY A 281 13.89 8.93 -11.38
C GLY A 281 13.84 9.76 -10.09
N THR A 282 12.75 9.69 -9.32
CA THR A 282 12.70 10.25 -7.95
C THR A 282 13.10 9.20 -6.92
N ARG A 283 13.44 9.62 -5.70
CA ARG A 283 13.61 8.71 -4.56
C ARG A 283 12.25 8.23 -4.07
N ILE A 284 12.13 6.93 -3.85
CA ILE A 284 10.87 6.24 -3.59
C ILE A 284 11.01 5.43 -2.31
N GLN A 285 9.96 5.39 -1.48
CA GLN A 285 9.85 4.41 -0.42
C GLN A 285 9.40 3.08 -1.02
N LEU A 286 10.29 2.09 -1.03
CA LEU A 286 10.10 0.81 -1.73
C LEU A 286 9.43 -0.26 -0.86
N GLY A 287 9.18 0.04 0.42
CA GLY A 287 8.70 -0.93 1.39
C GLY A 287 9.70 -2.04 1.65
N TYR A 288 9.18 -3.23 1.95
CA TYR A 288 9.96 -4.46 2.01
C TYR A 288 10.36 -4.90 0.59
N ARG A 289 11.61 -5.30 0.41
CA ARG A 289 12.14 -5.79 -0.88
C ARG A 289 12.28 -7.30 -0.85
N ILE A 290 11.87 -7.95 -1.92
CA ILE A 290 11.94 -9.41 -2.04
C ILE A 290 12.75 -9.76 -3.29
N GLY A 291 13.84 -10.49 -3.10
CA GLY A 291 14.58 -11.07 -4.24
C GLY A 291 13.71 -12.09 -4.96
N VAL A 292 13.66 -12.00 -6.29
CA VAL A 292 12.89 -12.91 -7.14
C VAL A 292 13.83 -13.98 -7.65
N ALA A 293 13.69 -15.20 -7.12
CA ALA A 293 14.56 -16.33 -7.45
C ALA A 293 14.45 -16.72 -8.93
N ASP A 294 13.22 -16.72 -9.46
CA ASP A 294 12.90 -17.07 -10.85
C ASP A 294 12.18 -15.89 -11.53
N PRO A 295 12.90 -14.89 -12.05
CA PRO A 295 12.29 -13.76 -12.76
C PRO A 295 11.58 -14.23 -14.05
N PRO A 296 10.52 -13.54 -14.49
CA PRO A 296 9.83 -13.88 -15.74
C PRO A 296 10.79 -13.97 -16.94
N ALA A 297 10.62 -14.98 -17.79
CA ALA A 297 11.50 -15.20 -18.93
C ALA A 297 11.46 -14.01 -19.90
N GLU A 298 10.30 -13.37 -20.05
CA GLU A 298 10.08 -12.19 -20.88
C GLU A 298 10.85 -10.98 -20.34
N LEU A 299 10.96 -10.83 -19.02
CA LEU A 299 11.78 -9.79 -18.39
C LEU A 299 13.26 -10.00 -18.75
N ILE A 300 13.75 -11.24 -18.61
CA ILE A 300 15.15 -11.57 -18.92
C ILE A 300 15.44 -11.38 -20.41
N ALA A 301 14.53 -11.80 -21.29
CA ALA A 301 14.66 -11.64 -22.73
C ALA A 301 14.67 -10.17 -23.16
N ALA A 302 13.85 -9.33 -22.53
CA ALA A 302 13.76 -7.91 -22.83
C ALA A 302 14.94 -7.10 -22.26
N CYS A 303 15.23 -7.32 -20.97
CA CYS A 303 16.07 -6.43 -20.17
C CYS A 303 17.42 -7.03 -19.76
N GLY A 304 17.69 -8.28 -20.15
CA GLY A 304 18.93 -8.97 -19.81
C GLY A 304 18.89 -9.68 -18.46
N LYS A 305 19.98 -10.40 -18.16
CA LYS A 305 20.10 -11.23 -16.96
C LYS A 305 20.69 -10.42 -15.81
N TYR A 306 19.80 -9.84 -15.01
CA TYR A 306 20.13 -9.15 -13.76
C TYR A 306 19.40 -9.82 -12.59
N ARG A 307 19.85 -9.56 -11.36
CA ARG A 307 19.03 -9.86 -10.18
C ARG A 307 17.72 -9.07 -10.29
N ALA A 308 16.59 -9.69 -9.98
CA ALA A 308 15.29 -9.01 -9.93
C ALA A 308 14.79 -8.88 -8.50
N VAL A 309 14.20 -7.74 -8.18
CA VAL A 309 13.68 -7.41 -6.85
C VAL A 309 12.26 -6.89 -6.95
N LEU A 310 11.33 -7.55 -6.26
CA LEU A 310 9.97 -7.08 -6.10
C LEU A 310 9.91 -6.06 -4.96
N VAL A 311 9.47 -4.85 -5.30
CA VAL A 311 9.16 -3.78 -4.33
C VAL A 311 7.71 -3.87 -3.87
N LYS A 312 7.37 -3.26 -2.73
CA LYS A 312 6.02 -3.33 -2.14
C LYS A 312 5.30 -2.00 -2.06
N SER A 313 6.05 -0.90 -2.16
CA SER A 313 5.51 0.45 -2.18
C SER A 313 6.22 1.25 -3.26
N LEU A 314 5.52 2.29 -3.72
CA LEU A 314 6.01 3.26 -4.71
C LEU A 314 5.67 4.69 -4.27
N ASP A 315 5.52 4.89 -2.97
CA ASP A 315 5.28 6.22 -2.41
C ASP A 315 6.53 7.09 -2.59
N GLN A 316 6.32 8.38 -2.86
CA GLN A 316 7.42 9.32 -2.91
C GLN A 316 8.12 9.37 -1.54
N ALA A 317 9.45 9.31 -1.52
CA ALA A 317 10.21 9.35 -0.28
C ALA A 317 10.08 10.71 0.44
N ALA A 318 10.09 11.81 -0.31
CA ALA A 318 9.90 13.14 0.25
C ALA A 318 8.49 13.29 0.86
N GLY A 319 8.44 13.61 2.15
CA GLY A 319 7.19 13.73 2.91
C GLY A 319 6.67 12.40 3.48
N TYR A 320 7.29 11.27 3.13
CA TYR A 320 6.93 9.97 3.70
C TYR A 320 7.14 9.96 5.22
N GLY A 321 6.23 9.30 5.95
CA GLY A 321 6.35 9.12 7.39
C GLY A 321 5.85 10.27 8.28
N GLY A 322 5.09 11.23 7.74
CA GLY A 322 4.27 12.12 8.57
C GLY A 322 4.84 13.50 8.88
N GLN A 323 5.66 14.08 7.99
CA GLN A 323 6.23 15.44 8.12
C GLN A 323 5.17 16.54 8.36
N TRP A 324 3.91 16.31 8.00
CA TRP A 324 2.81 17.27 8.21
C TRP A 324 2.54 17.57 9.69
N PHE A 325 2.76 16.60 10.60
CA PHE A 325 2.54 16.80 12.03
C PHE A 325 3.57 17.78 12.60
N ASP A 326 4.83 17.61 12.22
CA ASP A 326 5.93 18.49 12.63
C ASP A 326 5.74 19.91 12.08
N VAL A 327 5.25 20.03 10.84
CA VAL A 327 4.92 21.34 10.23
C VAL A 327 3.79 22.03 10.98
N ASN A 328 2.75 21.30 11.39
CA ASN A 328 1.65 21.87 12.20
C ASN A 328 2.18 22.40 13.54
N GLN A 329 2.99 21.61 14.26
CA GLN A 329 3.57 22.06 15.53
C GLN A 329 4.49 23.28 15.35
N TYR A 330 5.26 23.31 14.26
CA TYR A 330 6.12 24.44 13.94
C TYR A 330 5.30 25.72 13.70
N ALA A 331 4.21 25.63 12.94
CA ALA A 331 3.31 26.75 12.68
C ALA A 331 2.71 27.30 13.99
N GLU A 332 2.17 26.42 14.82
CA GLU A 332 1.57 26.78 16.12
C GLU A 332 2.59 27.46 17.05
N ARG A 333 3.80 26.93 17.15
CA ARG A 333 4.83 27.46 18.06
C ARG A 333 5.42 28.79 17.61
N THR A 334 5.57 28.99 16.30
CA THR A 334 6.21 30.20 15.74
C THR A 334 5.22 31.29 15.38
N GLY A 335 3.92 30.99 15.39
CA GLY A 335 2.86 31.93 15.05
C GLY A 335 2.84 32.30 13.56
N ILE A 336 3.52 31.52 12.70
CA ILE A 336 3.46 31.71 11.26
C ILE A 336 2.20 31.07 10.68
N ASP A 337 1.76 31.58 9.53
CA ASP A 337 0.63 31.01 8.82
C ASP A 337 0.89 29.52 8.43
N PRO A 338 -0.09 28.61 8.60
CA PRO A 338 0.10 27.21 8.26
C PRO A 338 0.47 26.98 6.78
N ALA A 339 -0.07 27.76 5.84
CA ALA A 339 0.30 27.63 4.43
C ALA A 339 1.74 28.08 4.17
N GLU A 340 2.20 29.12 4.88
CA GLU A 340 3.60 29.55 4.91
C GLU A 340 4.52 28.44 5.44
N ALA A 341 4.18 27.85 6.60
CA ALA A 341 4.93 26.73 7.20
C ALA A 341 5.05 25.54 6.24
N MET A 342 3.95 25.17 5.60
CA MET A 342 3.90 24.10 4.60
C MET A 342 4.74 24.42 3.37
N ARG A 343 4.75 25.69 2.91
CA ARG A 343 5.59 26.10 1.78
C ARG A 343 7.07 25.96 2.12
N GLN A 344 7.51 26.48 3.26
CA GLN A 344 8.90 26.38 3.71
C GLN A 344 9.35 24.93 3.88
N ALA A 345 8.49 24.08 4.46
CA ALA A 345 8.77 22.65 4.60
C ALA A 345 8.92 21.95 3.24
N ASN A 346 8.03 22.24 2.29
CA ASN A 346 8.12 21.70 0.93
C ASN A 346 9.37 22.17 0.20
N GLU A 347 9.73 23.45 0.30
CA GLU A 347 10.96 24.00 -0.29
C GLU A 347 12.20 23.29 0.25
N CYS A 348 12.26 23.08 1.57
CA CYS A 348 13.35 22.31 2.18
C CYS A 348 13.38 20.87 1.65
N LEU A 349 12.25 20.15 1.69
CA LEU A 349 12.19 18.74 1.28
C LEU A 349 12.60 18.56 -0.18
N ILE A 350 12.18 19.46 -1.08
CA ILE A 350 12.58 19.45 -2.48
C ILE A 350 14.09 19.72 -2.61
N ALA A 351 14.63 20.70 -1.88
CA ALA A 351 16.06 20.98 -1.89
C ALA A 351 16.87 19.78 -1.35
N GLN A 352 16.37 19.11 -0.33
CA GLN A 352 16.97 17.89 0.24
C GLN A 352 17.04 16.77 -0.81
N GLU A 353 15.94 16.51 -1.51
CA GLU A 353 15.92 15.50 -2.57
C GLU A 353 16.84 15.86 -3.74
N LYS A 354 16.93 17.15 -4.09
CA LYS A 354 17.87 17.60 -5.12
C LYS A 354 19.33 17.32 -4.74
N VAL A 355 19.73 17.60 -3.50
CA VAL A 355 21.09 17.29 -3.02
C VAL A 355 21.35 15.78 -3.05
N ARG A 356 20.37 14.96 -2.65
CA ARG A 356 20.48 13.48 -2.72
C ARG A 356 20.62 13.00 -4.17
N ALA A 357 19.85 13.54 -5.10
CA ALA A 357 19.95 13.24 -6.52
C ALA A 357 21.29 13.67 -7.11
N ASP A 358 21.78 14.87 -6.77
CA ASP A 358 23.11 15.36 -7.18
C ASP A 358 24.23 14.45 -6.66
N ARG A 359 24.15 13.99 -5.41
CA ARG A 359 25.14 13.06 -4.85
C ARG A 359 25.15 11.74 -5.63
N ARG A 360 23.97 11.18 -5.89
CA ARG A 360 23.77 9.92 -6.62
C ARG A 360 24.25 10.00 -8.07
N LEU A 361 23.85 11.04 -8.80
CA LEU A 361 24.05 11.15 -10.25
C LEU A 361 25.34 11.87 -10.65
N ARG A 362 25.83 12.77 -9.79
CA ARG A 362 26.90 13.72 -10.13
C ARG A 362 28.08 13.65 -9.16
N GLY A 363 28.06 12.74 -8.19
CA GLY A 363 29.13 12.56 -7.21
C GLY A 363 29.33 13.74 -6.25
N ASN A 364 28.31 14.59 -6.08
CA ASN A 364 28.38 15.74 -5.18
C ASN A 364 28.60 15.29 -3.71
N SER A 365 29.55 15.91 -3.01
CA SER A 365 29.86 15.65 -1.60
C SER A 365 29.01 16.45 -0.62
N SER A 366 28.10 17.30 -1.11
CA SER A 366 27.19 18.09 -0.28
C SER A 366 26.30 17.19 0.58
N GLU A 367 26.20 17.49 1.87
CA GLU A 367 25.31 16.76 2.76
C GLU A 367 23.88 17.33 2.68
N PRO A 368 22.85 16.47 2.53
CA PRO A 368 21.48 16.94 2.48
C PRO A 368 21.08 17.52 3.84
N ALA A 369 20.57 18.75 3.85
CA ALA A 369 19.97 19.32 5.04
C ALA A 369 18.88 18.40 5.60
N MET A 370 18.84 18.21 6.92
CA MET A 370 17.75 17.49 7.55
C MET A 370 16.57 18.44 7.75
N CYS A 371 15.63 18.44 6.81
CA CYS A 371 14.41 19.25 6.88
C CYS A 371 13.62 19.11 8.18
N PRO A 372 13.48 17.90 8.78
CA PRO A 372 12.86 17.75 10.08
C PRO A 372 13.60 18.52 11.20
N GLN A 373 14.93 18.65 11.10
CA GLN A 373 15.75 19.37 12.08
C GLN A 373 15.74 20.90 11.86
N THR A 374 15.54 21.36 10.63
CA THR A 374 15.41 22.80 10.30
C THR A 374 14.01 23.34 10.63
N ILE A 375 12.98 22.49 10.57
CA ILE A 375 11.64 22.75 11.15
C ILE A 375 11.66 22.66 12.70
N ASN A 376 12.76 22.14 13.26
CA ASN A 376 13.22 22.19 14.65
C ASN A 376 12.12 21.94 15.70
N VAL A 377 11.80 20.68 15.98
CA VAL A 377 11.40 20.29 17.35
C VAL A 377 12.70 19.99 18.10
N PRO A 378 13.24 20.88 18.96
CA PRO A 378 14.34 20.50 19.84
C PRO A 378 13.87 19.41 20.82
N PRO A 379 14.76 18.55 21.32
CA PRO A 379 14.43 17.68 22.44
C PRO A 379 13.97 18.55 23.61
N ARG A 380 13.03 18.04 24.43
CA ARG A 380 12.46 18.73 25.60
C ARG A 380 13.54 19.57 26.33
N PRO A 381 13.21 20.79 26.80
CA PRO A 381 14.17 21.58 27.55
C PRO A 381 14.65 20.79 28.78
N PRO A 382 15.97 20.79 29.08
CA PRO A 382 16.44 20.33 30.38
C PRO A 382 15.91 21.30 31.44
N GLY A 383 15.17 20.77 32.42
CA GLY A 383 14.54 21.60 33.46
C GLY A 383 13.49 20.90 34.33
N PHE A 384 13.11 19.65 34.05
CA PHE A 384 12.45 18.80 35.04
C PHE A 384 13.48 18.12 35.94
N GLU A 385 14.19 18.91 36.74
CA GLU A 385 14.82 18.42 37.96
C GLU A 385 14.48 19.36 39.12
N LYS A 386 13.61 18.82 39.98
CA LYS A 386 13.49 19.09 41.43
C LYS A 386 13.19 20.53 41.88
N GLU A 387 11.97 20.70 42.35
CA GLU A 387 11.73 21.25 43.69
C GLU A 387 10.64 20.43 44.38
N ALA A 388 11.05 19.27 44.89
CA ALA A 388 10.49 18.79 46.14
C ALA A 388 11.14 19.63 47.23
N ALA A 389 10.41 20.66 47.68
CA ALA A 389 10.65 21.33 48.94
C ALA A 389 9.43 21.07 49.85
N GLN A 390 9.48 19.91 50.52
CA GLN A 390 9.19 19.79 51.95
C GLN A 390 10.34 19.02 52.58
#